data_AF-A0A8F5BYX7-F1
#
_entry.id   AF-A0A8F5BYX7-F1
#
_cell.length_a   1.000
_cell.length_b   1.000
_cell.length_c   1.000
_cell.angle_alpha   90.00
_cell.angle_beta   90.00
_cell.angle_gamma   90.00
#
_symmetry.space_group_name_H-M   'P 1'
#
loop_
_entity.id
_entity.type
_entity.pdbx_description
1 polymer ?
#
loop_
_entity_poly.entity_id
_entity_poly.type
_entity_poly.pdbx_seq_one_letter_code
_entity_poly.pdbx_strand_id
1 'polypeptide(L)'
;MSYFLQLIVSSAFAIGYVIFLFMISNSMRRRAKLLRDKLKVEFPLRFLERSVDFLSSSEFAELMSELSLMTNIGKINKNNLINDFYSRSPKIEKELEDLLLLISIANRIDSLAKDLERKSIIIRLAAILILPDLIGLFALMYYYHNVNILYFISIGIMIGLLFIIFESLIIYNHSEKYIKI
;
A
#
# COMPACT_ATOMS: atom_id res chain seq x y z
N MET A 1 31.46 -32.85 -5.30
CA MET A 1 30.04 -32.94 -5.72
C MET A 1 30.03 -33.38 -7.17
N SER A 2 29.27 -34.41 -7.59
CA SER A 2 29.20 -34.75 -9.02
C SER A 2 28.40 -33.68 -9.77
N TYR A 3 28.73 -33.44 -11.05
CA TYR A 3 28.01 -32.49 -11.92
C TYR A 3 26.51 -32.74 -11.96
N PHE A 4 26.13 -34.02 -11.93
CA PHE A 4 24.75 -34.47 -11.87
C PHE A 4 24.03 -33.95 -10.61
N LEU A 5 24.69 -34.01 -9.45
CA LEU A 5 24.11 -33.52 -8.20
C LEU A 5 24.00 -31.98 -8.18
N GLN A 6 24.96 -31.27 -8.79
CA GLN A 6 24.91 -29.80 -8.94
C GLN A 6 23.76 -29.35 -9.85
N LEU A 7 23.50 -30.09 -10.94
CA LEU A 7 22.35 -29.84 -11.81
C LEU A 7 21.02 -30.04 -11.07
N ILE A 8 20.87 -31.14 -10.34
CA ILE A 8 19.64 -31.40 -9.56
C ILE A 8 19.40 -30.30 -8.51
N VAL A 9 20.44 -29.93 -7.76
CA VAL A 9 20.33 -28.91 -6.71
C VAL A 9 20.01 -27.53 -7.30
N SER A 10 20.67 -27.14 -8.39
CA SER A 10 20.41 -25.85 -9.04
C SER A 10 19.02 -25.79 -9.67
N SER A 11 18.55 -26.87 -10.32
CA SER A 11 17.18 -26.95 -10.85
C SER A 11 16.12 -26.92 -9.76
N ALA A 12 16.30 -27.67 -8.68
CA ALA A 12 15.36 -27.68 -7.55
C ALA A 12 15.27 -26.30 -6.89
N PHE A 13 16.41 -25.64 -6.68
CA PHE A 13 16.47 -24.30 -6.11
C PHE A 13 15.80 -23.27 -7.02
N ALA A 14 16.08 -23.32 -8.32
CA ALA A 14 15.50 -22.46 -9.33
C ALA A 14 13.98 -22.58 -9.45
N ILE A 15 13.46 -23.81 -9.49
CA ILE A 15 12.02 -24.08 -9.52
C ILE A 15 11.35 -23.55 -8.24
N GLY A 16 11.93 -23.86 -7.07
CA GLY A 16 11.45 -23.35 -5.79
C GLY A 16 11.44 -21.82 -5.73
N TYR A 17 12.46 -21.20 -6.30
CA TYR A 17 12.60 -19.74 -6.37
C TYR A 17 11.53 -19.08 -7.25
N VAL A 18 11.28 -19.63 -8.44
CA VAL A 18 10.22 -19.14 -9.33
C VAL A 18 8.85 -19.27 -8.66
N ILE A 19 8.56 -20.43 -8.06
CA ILE A 19 7.30 -20.67 -7.32
C ILE A 19 7.13 -19.63 -6.21
N PHE A 20 8.20 -19.36 -5.45
CA PHE A 20 8.20 -18.39 -4.36
C PHE A 20 7.91 -16.95 -4.86
N LEU A 21 8.52 -16.51 -5.95
CA LEU A 21 8.23 -15.20 -6.56
C LEU A 21 6.77 -15.10 -7.02
N PHE A 22 6.21 -16.16 -7.60
CA PHE A 22 4.79 -16.21 -7.96
C PHE A 22 3.88 -16.15 -6.73
N MET A 23 4.23 -16.82 -5.63
CA MET A 23 3.50 -16.73 -4.37
C MET A 23 3.49 -15.30 -3.81
N ILE A 24 4.63 -14.62 -3.79
CA ILE A 24 4.73 -13.22 -3.32
C ILE A 24 3.89 -12.30 -4.21
N SER A 25 4.05 -12.40 -5.53
CA SER A 25 3.28 -11.61 -6.49
C SER A 25 1.77 -11.77 -6.26
N ASN A 26 1.30 -13.02 -6.15
CA ASN A 26 -0.12 -13.30 -5.89
C ASN A 26 -0.59 -12.74 -4.55
N SER A 27 0.23 -12.84 -3.50
CA SER A 27 -0.08 -12.30 -2.17
C SER A 27 -0.22 -10.77 -2.20
N MET A 28 0.70 -10.08 -2.86
CA MET A 28 0.65 -8.62 -3.05
C MET A 28 -0.60 -8.18 -3.80
N ARG A 29 -0.93 -8.88 -4.90
CA ARG A 29 -2.14 -8.59 -5.67
C ARG A 29 -3.42 -8.79 -4.85
N ARG A 30 -3.47 -9.85 -4.04
CA ARG A 30 -4.60 -10.09 -3.12
C ARG A 30 -4.74 -8.96 -2.10
N ARG A 31 -3.63 -8.51 -1.49
CA ARG A 31 -3.65 -7.39 -0.54
C ARG A 31 -4.04 -6.06 -1.20
N ALA A 32 -3.53 -5.77 -2.39
CA ALA A 32 -3.93 -4.59 -3.16
C ALA A 32 -5.44 -4.59 -3.43
N LYS A 33 -6.01 -5.75 -3.77
CA LYS A 33 -7.45 -5.91 -3.95
C LYS A 33 -8.22 -5.64 -2.65
N LEU A 34 -7.80 -6.23 -1.53
CA LEU A 34 -8.44 -6.01 -0.22
C LEU A 34 -8.42 -4.53 0.20
N LEU A 35 -7.29 -3.84 0.00
CA LEU A 35 -7.18 -2.41 0.29
C LEU A 35 -8.12 -1.56 -0.58
N ARG A 36 -8.22 -1.89 -1.88
CA ARG A 36 -9.16 -1.22 -2.80
C ARG A 36 -10.62 -1.48 -2.43
N ASP A 37 -10.94 -2.71 -2.02
CA ASP A 37 -12.30 -3.07 -1.63
C ASP A 37 -12.70 -2.30 -0.36
N LYS A 38 -11.80 -2.20 0.64
CA LYS A 38 -11.98 -1.33 1.81
C LYS A 38 -12.17 0.14 1.43
N LEU A 39 -11.34 0.67 0.52
CA LEU A 39 -11.43 2.06 0.07
C LEU A 39 -12.74 2.35 -0.70
N LYS A 40 -13.30 1.37 -1.41
CA LYS A 40 -14.54 1.53 -2.19
C LYS A 40 -15.80 1.41 -1.36
N VAL A 41 -15.79 0.60 -0.30
CA VAL A 41 -17.00 0.25 0.45
C VAL A 41 -16.97 0.84 1.85
N GLU A 42 -15.91 0.57 2.61
CA GLU A 42 -15.85 0.90 4.05
C GLU A 42 -15.48 2.36 4.28
N PHE A 43 -14.56 2.90 3.48
CA PHE A 43 -14.10 4.27 3.62
C PHE A 43 -15.19 5.32 3.31
N PRO A 44 -15.97 5.23 2.21
CA PRO A 44 -17.00 6.22 1.91
C PRO A 44 -18.11 6.22 2.95
N LEU A 45 -18.47 5.06 3.50
CA LEU A 45 -19.45 4.96 4.59
C LEU A 45 -18.96 5.71 5.83
N ARG A 46 -17.73 5.43 6.30
CA ARG A 46 -17.17 6.15 7.46
C ARG A 46 -16.97 7.63 7.19
N PHE A 47 -16.58 8.01 5.98
CA PHE A 47 -16.46 9.41 5.59
C PHE A 47 -17.83 10.10 5.63
N LEU A 48 -18.88 9.46 5.11
CA LEU A 48 -20.24 9.98 5.14
C LEU A 48 -20.76 10.11 6.58
N GLU A 49 -20.60 9.08 7.41
CA GLU A 49 -20.97 9.12 8.85
C GLU A 49 -20.31 10.32 9.55
N ARG A 50 -18.99 10.44 9.42
CA ARG A 50 -18.22 11.53 10.04
C ARG A 50 -18.57 12.91 9.47
N SER A 51 -18.91 12.98 8.18
CA SER A 51 -19.36 14.22 7.54
C SER A 51 -20.76 14.63 7.99
N VAL A 52 -21.65 13.66 8.21
CA VAL A 52 -22.99 13.90 8.75
C VAL A 52 -22.87 14.41 10.19
N ASP A 53 -22.03 13.78 11.01
CA ASP A 53 -21.76 14.25 12.37
C ASP A 53 -21.19 15.68 12.35
N PHE A 54 -20.22 15.95 11.47
CA PHE A 54 -19.65 17.28 11.29
C PHE A 54 -20.69 18.34 10.87
N LEU A 55 -21.69 17.98 10.07
CA LEU A 55 -22.70 18.94 9.60
C LEU A 55 -23.92 19.06 10.51
N SER A 56 -24.11 18.15 11.46
CA SER A 56 -25.34 18.08 12.26
C SER A 56 -25.15 18.30 13.76
N SER A 57 -24.03 17.85 14.33
CA SER A 57 -23.82 17.80 15.78
C SER A 57 -22.48 18.40 16.23
N SER A 58 -21.74 19.01 15.31
CA SER A 58 -20.44 19.61 15.58
C SER A 58 -20.53 21.04 16.11
N GLU A 59 -19.44 21.53 16.70
CA GLU A 59 -19.32 22.92 17.12
C GLU A 59 -19.46 23.87 15.91
N PHE A 60 -19.02 23.44 14.72
CA PHE A 60 -19.22 24.18 13.48
C PHE A 60 -20.70 24.27 13.08
N ALA A 61 -21.44 23.16 13.17
CA ALA A 61 -22.86 23.12 12.84
C ALA A 61 -23.71 23.98 13.79
N GLU A 62 -23.40 23.93 15.09
CA GLU A 62 -24.04 24.77 16.11
C GLU A 62 -23.77 26.25 15.83
N LEU A 63 -22.51 26.63 15.58
CA LEU A 63 -22.13 28.00 15.26
C LEU A 63 -22.85 28.52 14.00
N MET A 64 -22.96 27.70 12.95
CA MET A 64 -23.67 28.07 11.72
C MET A 64 -25.18 28.22 11.93
N SER A 65 -25.78 27.38 12.78
CA SER A 65 -27.19 27.50 13.17
C SER A 65 -27.45 28.79 13.97
N GLU A 66 -26.59 29.08 14.96
CA GLU A 66 -26.64 30.32 15.74
C GLU A 66 -26.49 31.56 14.86
N LEU A 67 -25.52 31.55 13.93
CA LEU A 67 -25.31 32.62 12.95
C LEU A 67 -26.53 32.86 12.07
N SER A 68 -27.14 31.79 11.54
CA SER A 68 -28.36 31.85 10.72
C SER A 68 -29.52 32.50 11.46
N LEU A 69 -29.72 32.11 12.73
CA LEU A 69 -30.73 32.70 13.60
C LEU A 69 -30.44 34.18 13.89
N MET A 70 -29.18 34.53 14.17
CA MET A 70 -28.78 35.90 14.44
C MET A 70 -28.90 36.81 13.21
N THR A 71 -28.59 36.33 11.99
CA THR A 71 -28.77 37.10 10.75
C THR A 71 -30.23 37.47 10.48
N ASN A 72 -31.19 36.73 11.05
CA ASN A 72 -32.62 37.05 10.96
C ASN A 72 -33.09 38.08 12.01
N ILE A 73 -32.23 38.48 12.95
CA ILE A 73 -32.55 39.43 14.03
C ILE A 73 -31.77 40.73 13.81
N GLY A 74 -32.47 41.84 13.58
CA GLY A 74 -31.89 43.12 13.10
C GLY A 74 -30.92 43.86 14.04
N LYS A 75 -30.51 43.28 15.18
CA LYS A 75 -29.48 43.85 16.07
C LYS A 75 -28.54 42.76 16.57
N ILE A 76 -27.36 42.68 15.95
CA ILE A 76 -26.29 41.75 16.31
C ILE A 76 -25.18 42.52 17.04
N ASN A 77 -24.78 42.06 18.22
CA ASN A 77 -23.59 42.55 18.91
C ASN A 77 -22.33 41.90 18.31
N LYS A 78 -21.72 42.57 17.33
CA LYS A 78 -20.57 42.08 16.57
C LYS A 78 -19.37 41.68 17.45
N ASN A 79 -19.12 42.38 18.56
CA ASN A 79 -17.95 42.11 19.39
C ASN A 79 -18.07 40.80 20.18
N ASN A 80 -19.25 40.50 20.71
CA ASN A 80 -19.51 39.21 21.37
C ASN A 80 -19.43 38.06 20.36
N LEU A 81 -19.95 38.27 19.15
CA LEU A 81 -19.96 37.26 18.11
C LEU A 81 -18.54 36.90 17.64
N ILE A 82 -17.67 37.90 17.51
CA ILE A 82 -16.24 37.69 17.19
C ILE A 82 -15.55 36.92 18.32
N ASN A 83 -15.80 37.26 19.59
CA ASN A 83 -15.19 36.56 20.72
C ASN A 83 -15.66 35.10 20.84
N ASP A 84 -16.95 34.84 20.63
CA ASP A 84 -17.50 33.48 20.60
C ASP A 84 -16.88 32.67 19.45
N PHE A 85 -16.76 33.26 18.26
CA PHE A 85 -16.09 32.62 17.13
C PHE A 85 -14.64 32.25 17.45
N TYR A 86 -13.85 33.17 18.01
CA TYR A 86 -12.46 32.90 18.39
C TYR A 86 -12.34 31.81 19.47
N SER A 87 -13.28 31.73 20.41
CA SER A 87 -13.26 30.70 21.46
C SER A 87 -13.61 29.31 20.95
N ARG A 88 -14.49 29.21 19.94
CA ARG A 88 -14.91 27.95 19.31
C ARG A 88 -14.01 27.51 18.15
N SER A 89 -13.27 28.45 17.55
CA SER A 89 -12.37 28.20 16.40
C SER A 89 -11.42 27.01 16.58
N PRO A 90 -10.75 26.81 17.73
CA PRO A 90 -9.82 25.68 17.88
C PRO A 90 -10.51 24.31 17.82
N LYS A 91 -11.77 24.22 18.27
CA LYS A 91 -12.54 22.97 18.17
C LYS A 91 -12.95 22.69 16.74
N ILE A 92 -13.44 23.71 16.03
CA ILE A 92 -13.81 23.63 14.61
C ILE A 92 -12.60 23.23 13.76
N GLU A 93 -11.43 23.82 14.04
CA GLU A 93 -10.17 23.47 13.39
C GLU A 93 -9.84 21.98 13.58
N LYS A 94 -9.96 21.47 14.81
CA LYS A 94 -9.74 20.05 15.12
C LYS A 94 -10.74 19.12 14.42
N GLU A 95 -12.01 19.49 14.34
CA GLU A 95 -13.04 18.72 13.63
C GLU A 95 -12.77 18.66 12.12
N LEU A 96 -12.31 19.76 11.52
CA LEU A 96 -11.86 19.82 10.12
C LEU A 96 -10.59 18.99 9.90
N GLU A 97 -9.61 19.07 10.81
CA GLU A 97 -8.41 18.25 10.76
C GLU A 97 -8.74 16.76 10.76
N ASP A 98 -9.67 16.31 11.61
CA ASP A 98 -10.11 14.91 11.67
C ASP A 98 -10.68 14.42 10.33
N LEU A 99 -11.50 15.24 9.66
CA LEU A 99 -12.04 14.94 8.33
C LEU A 99 -10.94 14.89 7.25
N LEU A 100 -10.00 15.84 7.29
CA LEU A 100 -8.85 15.86 6.38
C LEU A 100 -7.93 14.65 6.60
N LEU A 101 -7.79 14.20 7.85
CA LEU A 101 -6.99 13.04 8.21
C LEU A 101 -7.59 11.78 7.60
N LEU A 102 -8.92 11.63 7.58
CA LEU A 102 -9.58 10.53 6.87
C LEU A 102 -9.22 10.55 5.37
N ILE A 103 -9.34 11.70 4.71
CA ILE A 103 -8.99 11.84 3.28
C ILE A 103 -7.51 11.47 3.04
N SER A 104 -6.62 11.92 3.93
CA SER A 104 -5.20 11.57 3.89
C SER A 104 -4.96 10.05 4.03
N ILE A 105 -5.68 9.40 4.95
CA ILE A 105 -5.65 7.93 5.11
C ILE A 105 -6.12 7.23 3.82
N ALA A 106 -7.22 7.69 3.22
CA ALA A 106 -7.72 7.15 1.95
C ALA A 106 -6.68 7.26 0.82
N ASN A 107 -6.09 8.44 0.65
CA ASN A 107 -5.05 8.66 -0.35
C ASN A 107 -3.83 7.75 -0.11
N ARG A 108 -3.46 7.53 1.15
CA ARG A 108 -2.37 6.63 1.52
C ARG A 108 -2.70 5.16 1.24
N ILE A 109 -3.94 4.73 1.51
CA ILE A 109 -4.42 3.38 1.18
C ILE A 109 -4.42 3.16 -0.33
N ASP A 110 -4.91 4.12 -1.12
CA ASP A 110 -4.91 4.04 -2.59
C ASP A 110 -3.48 3.96 -3.15
N SER A 111 -2.58 4.80 -2.64
CA SER A 111 -1.16 4.78 -3.01
C SER A 111 -0.52 3.43 -2.69
N LEU A 112 -0.73 2.88 -1.49
CA LEU A 112 -0.22 1.55 -1.12
C LEU A 112 -0.79 0.45 -2.01
N ALA A 113 -2.07 0.50 -2.36
CA ALA A 113 -2.68 -0.49 -3.24
C ALA A 113 -2.09 -0.44 -4.66
N LYS A 114 -1.87 0.75 -5.21
CA LYS A 114 -1.21 0.95 -6.51
C LYS A 114 0.24 0.43 -6.50
N ASP A 115 1.00 0.74 -5.44
CA ASP A 115 2.38 0.29 -5.32
C ASP A 115 2.48 -1.24 -5.19
N LEU A 116 1.60 -1.87 -4.40
CA LEU A 116 1.51 -3.32 -4.28
C LEU A 116 1.19 -3.99 -5.63
N GLU A 117 0.25 -3.43 -6.40
CA GLU A 117 -0.07 -3.94 -7.73
C GLU A 117 1.11 -3.79 -8.71
N ARG A 118 1.78 -2.64 -8.70
CA ARG A 118 2.96 -2.39 -9.53
C ARG A 118 4.10 -3.36 -9.18
N LYS A 119 4.44 -3.49 -7.90
CA LYS A 119 5.50 -4.42 -7.45
C LYS A 119 5.12 -5.87 -7.72
N SER A 120 3.85 -6.25 -7.55
CA SER A 120 3.35 -7.57 -7.94
C SER A 120 3.64 -7.88 -9.41
N ILE A 121 3.41 -6.94 -10.32
CA ILE A 121 3.68 -7.13 -11.76
C ILE A 121 5.18 -7.26 -12.01
N ILE A 122 6.00 -6.41 -11.40
CA ILE A 122 7.47 -6.46 -11.55
C ILE A 122 8.03 -7.81 -11.09
N ILE A 123 7.61 -8.29 -9.92
CA ILE A 123 8.03 -9.60 -9.39
C ILE A 123 7.61 -10.73 -10.34
N ARG A 124 6.43 -10.63 -10.94
CA ARG A 124 5.95 -11.64 -11.89
C ARG A 124 6.77 -11.64 -13.18
N LEU A 125 7.10 -10.47 -13.71
CA LEU A 125 7.97 -10.33 -14.88
C LEU A 125 9.37 -10.86 -14.58
N ALA A 126 9.93 -10.56 -13.40
CA ALA A 126 11.19 -11.11 -12.96
C ALA A 126 11.14 -12.65 -12.89
N ALA A 127 10.08 -13.23 -12.32
CA ALA A 127 9.90 -14.68 -12.26
C ALA A 127 9.86 -15.33 -13.66
N ILE A 128 9.24 -14.66 -14.64
CA ILE A 128 9.18 -15.13 -16.03
C ILE A 128 10.55 -15.00 -16.71
N LEU A 129 11.25 -13.89 -16.52
CA LEU A 129 12.57 -13.63 -17.13
C LEU A 129 13.66 -14.57 -16.62
N ILE A 130 13.52 -15.10 -15.40
CA ILE A 130 14.44 -16.09 -14.84
C ILE A 130 14.32 -17.45 -15.57
N LEU A 131 13.17 -17.79 -16.18
CA LEU A 131 12.98 -19.07 -16.84
C LEU A 131 13.89 -19.28 -18.07
N PRO A 132 13.98 -18.33 -19.04
CA PRO A 132 14.94 -18.40 -20.13
C PRO A 132 16.40 -18.47 -19.66
N ASP A 133 16.77 -17.69 -18.65
CA ASP A 133 18.13 -17.70 -18.09
C ASP A 133 18.48 -19.07 -17.48
N LEU A 134 17.52 -19.72 -16.81
CA LEU A 134 17.69 -21.08 -16.29
C LEU A 134 17.82 -22.11 -17.40
N ILE A 135 17.03 -22.00 -18.47
CA ILE A 135 17.12 -22.90 -19.64
C ILE A 135 18.48 -22.71 -20.34
N GLY A 136 18.92 -21.46 -20.50
CA GLY A 136 20.23 -21.12 -21.08
C GLY A 136 21.39 -21.63 -20.24
N LEU A 137 21.32 -21.48 -18.91
CA LEU A 137 22.30 -22.05 -17.98
C LEU A 137 22.33 -23.57 -18.05
N PHE A 138 21.18 -24.22 -18.14
CA PHE A 138 21.08 -25.69 -18.25
C PHE A 138 21.71 -26.20 -19.55
N ALA A 139 21.42 -25.53 -20.68
CA ALA A 139 22.04 -25.84 -21.96
C ALA A 139 23.56 -25.62 -21.94
N LEU A 140 24.03 -24.50 -21.37
CA LEU A 140 25.46 -24.20 -21.29
C LEU A 140 26.22 -25.15 -20.37
N MET A 141 25.66 -25.56 -19.23
CA MET A 141 26.25 -26.56 -18.34
C MET A 141 26.31 -27.95 -18.99
N TYR A 142 25.33 -28.30 -19.82
CA TYR A 142 25.31 -29.56 -20.57
C TYR A 142 26.42 -29.60 -21.63
N TYR A 143 26.62 -28.49 -22.36
CA TYR A 143 27.63 -28.42 -23.43
C TYR A 143 29.05 -28.10 -22.94
N TYR A 144 29.20 -27.30 -21.88
CA TYR A 144 30.49 -26.90 -21.33
C TYR A 144 30.63 -27.38 -19.89
N HIS A 145 31.46 -28.42 -19.71
CA HIS A 145 31.69 -29.04 -18.41
C HIS A 145 32.45 -28.16 -17.39
N ASN A 146 32.87 -26.93 -17.70
CA ASN A 146 33.80 -26.17 -16.82
C ASN A 146 33.36 -24.74 -16.45
N VAL A 147 32.06 -24.44 -16.47
CA VAL A 147 31.61 -23.04 -16.32
C VAL A 147 31.26 -22.67 -14.87
N ASN A 148 32.27 -22.63 -14.00
CA ASN A 148 32.13 -22.15 -12.62
C ASN A 148 31.67 -20.68 -12.54
N ILE A 149 32.04 -19.83 -13.51
CA ILE A 149 31.69 -18.39 -13.51
C ILE A 149 30.18 -18.17 -13.70
N LEU A 150 29.50 -18.98 -14.51
CA LEU A 150 28.05 -18.87 -14.73
C LEU A 150 27.24 -19.19 -13.46
N TYR A 151 27.74 -20.11 -12.63
CA TYR A 151 27.16 -20.41 -11.32
C TYR A 151 27.23 -19.22 -10.35
N PHE A 152 28.34 -18.47 -10.35
CA PHE A 152 28.46 -17.26 -9.52
C PHE A 152 27.55 -16.12 -10.00
N ILE A 153 27.39 -15.96 -11.33
CA ILE A 153 26.50 -14.94 -11.90
C ILE A 153 25.03 -15.25 -11.55
N SER A 154 24.61 -16.52 -11.65
CA SER A 154 23.23 -16.91 -11.31
C SER A 154 22.93 -16.71 -9.82
N ILE A 155 23.87 -17.06 -8.93
CA ILE A 155 23.77 -16.76 -7.49
C ILE A 155 23.67 -15.26 -7.25
N GLY A 156 24.48 -14.45 -7.94
CA GLY A 156 24.44 -12.99 -7.81
C GLY A 156 23.08 -12.39 -8.19
N ILE A 157 22.47 -12.86 -9.28
CA ILE A 157 21.13 -12.45 -9.71
C ILE A 157 20.07 -12.87 -8.67
N MET A 158 20.18 -14.09 -8.12
CA MET A 158 19.27 -14.59 -7.08
C MET A 158 19.37 -13.79 -5.77
N ILE A 159 20.56 -13.31 -5.40
CA ILE A 159 20.76 -12.42 -4.24
C ILE A 159 20.18 -11.02 -4.50
N GLY A 160 20.37 -10.46 -5.70
CA GLY A 160 19.79 -9.16 -6.05
C GLY A 160 18.26 -9.15 -5.99
N LEU A 161 17.64 -10.25 -6.40
CA LEU A 161 16.19 -10.43 -6.35
C LEU A 161 15.64 -10.69 -4.92
N LEU A 162 16.46 -11.20 -3.99
CA LEU A 162 16.13 -11.23 -2.55
C LEU A 162 15.93 -9.82 -1.98
N PHE A 163 16.64 -8.82 -2.51
CA PHE A 163 16.45 -7.42 -2.10
C PHE A 163 15.06 -6.91 -2.49
N ILE A 164 14.58 -7.28 -3.69
CA ILE A 164 13.22 -6.96 -4.16
C ILE A 164 12.18 -7.65 -3.28
N ILE A 165 12.43 -8.88 -2.84
CA ILE A 165 11.57 -9.62 -1.91
C ILE A 165 11.52 -8.93 -0.53
N PHE A 166 12.65 -8.47 -0.01
CA PHE A 166 12.72 -7.76 1.27
C PHE A 166 11.96 -6.43 1.23
N GLU A 167 12.19 -5.60 0.21
CA GLU A 167 11.40 -4.38 0.02
C GLU A 167 9.90 -4.67 -0.09
N SER A 168 9.58 -5.77 -0.77
CA SER A 168 8.21 -6.23 -0.98
C SER A 168 7.54 -6.65 0.34
N LEU A 169 8.28 -7.33 1.21
CA LEU A 169 7.84 -7.72 2.55
C LEU A 169 7.70 -6.53 3.51
N ILE A 170 8.56 -5.50 3.39
CA ILE A 170 8.44 -4.27 4.17
C ILE A 170 7.13 -3.55 3.82
N ILE A 171 6.84 -3.39 2.53
CA ILE A 171 5.59 -2.76 2.06
C ILE A 171 4.38 -3.61 2.47
N TYR A 172 4.50 -4.93 2.38
CA TYR A 172 3.49 -5.87 2.87
C TYR A 172 3.22 -5.66 4.37
N ASN A 173 4.24 -5.62 5.22
CA ASN A 173 4.06 -5.42 6.66
C ASN A 173 3.45 -4.04 6.98
N HIS A 174 3.85 -2.99 6.27
CA HIS A 174 3.26 -1.66 6.41
C HIS A 174 1.77 -1.62 6.03
N SER A 175 1.36 -2.39 5.03
CA SER A 175 -0.06 -2.45 4.60
C SER A 175 -0.98 -3.06 5.67
N GLU A 176 -0.46 -3.92 6.55
CA GLU A 176 -1.26 -4.62 7.56
C GLU A 176 -1.87 -3.67 8.60
N LYS A 177 -1.19 -2.55 8.87
CA LYS A 177 -1.68 -1.50 9.77
C LYS A 177 -2.96 -0.84 9.27
N TYR A 178 -3.17 -0.82 7.96
CA TYR A 178 -4.32 -0.17 7.33
C TYR A 178 -5.46 -1.14 7.01
N ILE A 179 -5.22 -2.46 7.06
CA ILE A 179 -6.26 -3.48 6.90
C ILE A 179 -7.08 -3.63 8.21
N LYS A 180 -6.49 -3.30 9.37
CA LYS A 180 -7.18 -3.38 10.67
C LYS A 180 -7.96 -2.10 11.04
N ILE A 181 -7.76 -1.01 10.29
CA ILE A 181 -8.61 0.19 10.36
C ILE A 181 -9.90 -0.14 9.65
#